data_AF-A0A2G7LV88-F1
#
_entry.id   AF-A0A2G7LV88-F1
#
_cell.length_a   1.000
_cell.length_b   1.000
_cell.length_c   1.000
_cell.angle_alpha   90.00
_cell.angle_beta   90.00
_cell.angle_gamma   90.00
#
_symmetry.space_group_name_H-M   'P 1'
#
loop_
_entity.id
_entity.type
_entity.pdbx_description
1 polymer ?
#
loop_
_entity_poly.entity_id
_entity_poly.type
_entity_poly.pdbx_seq_one_letter_code
_entity_poly.pdbx_strand_id
1 'polypeptide(L)' 'MLITFAQYEKLEVGMAVEEVIDILGGEGEALSEAENMVVYNYKGTGGSGANAVIAFQGGKLLTKAQSGLE' A
#
# COMPACT_ATOMS: atom_id res chain seq x y z
N MET A 1 1.50 -2.37 11.96
CA MET A 1 0.74 -3.37 11.18
C MET A 1 1.67 -4.03 10.19
N LEU A 2 1.49 -5.33 9.91
CA LEU A 2 2.20 -6.03 8.84
C LEU A 2 1.18 -6.49 7.80
N ILE A 3 1.53 -6.40 6.52
CA ILE A 3 0.69 -6.87 5.41
C ILE A 3 1.30 -8.13 4.77
N THR A 4 0.43 -8.97 4.20
CA THR A 4 0.79 -10.20 3.51
C THR A 4 0.84 -10.03 2.00
N PHE A 5 1.51 -10.95 1.28
CA PHE A 5 1.48 -10.98 -0.18
C PHE A 5 0.05 -11.19 -0.70
N ALA A 6 -0.74 -12.05 -0.04
CA ALA A 6 -2.13 -12.31 -0.40
C ALA A 6 -3.04 -11.06 -0.27
N GLN A 7 -2.80 -10.18 0.69
CA GLN A 7 -3.50 -8.88 0.76
C GLN A 7 -3.05 -7.96 -0.36
N TYR A 8 -1.74 -7.87 -0.59
CA TYR A 8 -1.18 -7.05 -1.66
C TYR A 8 -1.71 -7.45 -3.04
N GLU A 9 -1.84 -8.75 -3.35
CA GLU A 9 -2.31 -9.23 -4.65
C GLU A 9 -3.74 -8.81 -4.98
N LYS A 10 -4.59 -8.57 -3.97
CA LYS A 10 -5.97 -8.12 -4.19
C LYS A 10 -6.07 -6.68 -4.68
N LEU A 11 -4.99 -5.89 -4.59
CA LEU A 11 -5.02 -4.48 -4.99
C LEU A 11 -4.91 -4.34 -6.50
N GLU A 12 -5.76 -3.50 -7.09
CA GLU A 12 -5.74 -3.16 -8.51
C GLU A 12 -5.59 -1.65 -8.70
N VAL A 13 -4.81 -1.25 -9.71
CA VAL A 13 -4.68 0.17 -10.08
C VAL A 13 -6.08 0.73 -10.40
N GLY A 14 -6.40 1.88 -9.82
CA GLY A 14 -7.69 2.55 -9.95
C GLY A 14 -8.65 2.34 -8.76
N MET A 15 -8.37 1.42 -7.84
CA MET A 15 -9.14 1.25 -6.59
C MET A 15 -9.16 2.54 -5.76
N ALA A 16 -10.25 2.76 -5.02
CA ALA A 16 -10.33 3.88 -4.08
C ALA A 16 -9.37 3.69 -2.90
N VAL A 17 -8.93 4.80 -2.29
CA VAL A 17 -8.02 4.77 -1.13
C VAL A 17 -8.60 3.91 0.01
N GLU A 18 -9.88 4.08 0.29
CA GLU A 18 -10.59 3.39 1.36
C GLU A 18 -10.65 1.88 1.11
N GLU A 19 -10.92 1.45 -0.12
CA GLU A 19 -10.93 0.02 -0.49
C GLU A 19 -9.54 -0.62 -0.29
N VAL A 20 -8.47 0.10 -0.64
CA VAL A 20 -7.10 -0.38 -0.43
C VAL A 20 -6.78 -0.48 1.06
N ILE A 21 -7.13 0.54 1.84
CA ILE A 21 -6.92 0.55 3.31
C ILE A 21 -7.65 -0.61 3.96
N ASP A 22 -8.90 -0.88 3.56
CA ASP A 22 -9.69 -2.00 4.09
C ASP A 22 -9.07 -3.35 3.75
N ILE A 23 -8.59 -3.55 2.51
CA ILE A 23 -7.91 -4.78 2.10
C ILE A 23 -6.61 -5.00 2.89
N LEU A 24 -5.84 -3.93 3.10
CA LEU A 24 -4.56 -3.98 3.82
C LEU A 24 -4.73 -4.01 5.35
N GLY A 25 -5.93 -3.70 5.85
CA GLY A 25 -6.29 -3.74 7.27
C GLY A 25 -5.97 -2.45 8.04
N GLY A 26 -5.68 -1.36 7.33
CA GLY A 26 -5.36 -0.05 7.92
C GLY A 26 -4.52 0.83 7.01
N GLU A 27 -4.31 2.06 7.43
CA GLU A 27 -3.47 3.02 6.71
C GLU A 27 -1.97 2.70 6.90
N GLY A 28 -1.17 2.97 5.87
CA GLY A 28 0.28 2.83 5.91
C GLY A 28 0.97 4.04 6.53
N GLU A 29 2.30 4.00 6.59
CA GLU A 29 3.11 5.15 6.99
C GLU A 29 3.35 6.06 5.78
N ALA A 30 2.94 7.31 5.84
CA ALA A 30 3.15 8.25 4.74
C ALA A 30 4.66 8.55 4.56
N LEU A 31 5.18 8.25 3.37
CA LEU A 31 6.54 8.62 2.95
C LEU A 31 6.56 10.01 2.30
N SER A 32 5.47 10.40 1.64
CA SER A 32 5.34 11.66 0.93
C SER A 32 3.87 12.02 0.75
N GLU A 33 3.55 13.30 0.92
CA GLU A 33 2.22 13.87 0.71
C GLU A 33 2.32 15.17 -0.10
N ALA A 34 1.43 15.29 -1.07
CA ALA A 34 1.17 16.48 -1.85
C ALA A 34 -0.35 16.62 -2.06
N GLU A 35 -0.82 17.78 -2.53
CA GLU A 35 -2.24 18.14 -2.60
C GLU A 35 -3.15 17.05 -3.22
N ASN A 36 -2.67 16.36 -4.26
CA ASN A 36 -3.42 15.29 -4.95
C ASN A 36 -2.68 13.95 -5.00
N MET A 37 -1.63 13.75 -4.21
CA MET A 37 -0.82 12.54 -4.25
C MET A 37 -0.33 12.16 -2.85
N VAL A 38 -0.43 10.88 -2.49
CA VAL A 38 0.16 10.35 -1.27
C VAL A 38 0.85 9.02 -1.56
N VAL A 39 2.01 8.81 -0.93
CA VAL A 39 2.77 7.56 -1.03
C VAL A 39 2.89 6.97 0.35
N TYR A 40 2.35 5.77 0.53
CA TYR A 40 2.44 5.02 1.78
C TYR A 40 3.45 3.90 1.69
N ASN A 41 4.10 3.62 2.81
CA ASN A 41 4.87 2.42 3.06
C ASN A 41 4.15 1.51 4.06
N TYR A 42 4.05 0.23 3.72
CA TYR A 42 3.53 -0.82 4.57
C TYR A 42 4.65 -1.79 4.90
N LYS A 43 4.84 -2.13 6.19
CA LYS A 43 5.75 -3.20 6.58
C LYS A 43 5.13 -4.57 6.24
N GLY A 44 5.95 -5.51 5.83
CA GLY A 44 5.56 -6.84 5.36
C GLY A 44 5.84 -7.98 6.33
N THR A 45 5.19 -9.13 6.11
CA THR A 45 5.35 -10.36 6.89
C THR A 45 6.63 -11.16 6.60
N GLY A 46 7.25 -11.04 5.42
CA GLY A 46 8.41 -11.85 4.99
C GLY A 46 9.78 -11.48 5.57
N GLY A 47 9.80 -11.01 6.81
CA GLY A 47 11.02 -10.74 7.57
C GLY A 47 11.55 -9.31 7.46
N SER A 48 12.81 -9.12 7.87
CA SER A 48 13.41 -7.79 8.01
C SER A 48 13.54 -7.10 6.65
N GLY A 49 12.87 -5.94 6.50
CA GLY A 49 12.92 -5.13 5.28
C GLY A 49 11.82 -5.44 4.27
N ALA A 50 10.97 -6.44 4.52
CA ALA A 50 9.79 -6.69 3.70
C ALA A 50 8.84 -5.48 3.74
N ASN A 51 8.40 -5.01 2.58
CA ASN A 51 7.49 -3.88 2.50
C ASN A 51 6.67 -3.83 1.20
N ALA A 52 5.66 -2.96 1.20
CA ALA A 52 5.04 -2.44 -0.02
C ALA A 52 5.01 -0.92 -0.01
N VAL A 53 5.23 -0.35 -1.19
CA VAL A 53 5.07 1.09 -1.45
C VAL A 53 3.86 1.26 -2.36
N ILE A 54 2.87 2.01 -1.88
CA ILE A 54 1.58 2.21 -2.53
C ILE A 54 1.39 3.71 -2.76
N ALA A 55 1.28 4.13 -4.01
CA ALA A 55 1.07 5.52 -4.37
C ALA A 55 -0.36 5.74 -4.87
N PHE A 56 -1.01 6.76 -4.33
CA PHE A 56 -2.33 7.20 -4.72
C PHE A 56 -2.26 8.56 -5.38
N GLN A 57 -3.11 8.80 -6.38
CA GLN A 57 -3.29 10.10 -7.01
C GLN A 57 -4.77 10.35 -7.29
N GLY A 58 -5.27 11.53 -6.94
CA GLY A 58 -6.68 11.88 -7.14
C GLY A 58 -7.65 10.91 -6.46
N GLY A 59 -7.30 10.41 -5.26
CA GLY A 59 -8.11 9.47 -4.49
C GLY A 59 -8.13 8.03 -5.01
N LYS A 60 -7.25 7.68 -5.96
CA LYS A 60 -7.18 6.34 -6.53
C LYS A 60 -5.78 5.76 -6.50
N LEU A 61 -5.67 4.45 -6.39
CA LEU A 61 -4.42 3.72 -6.47
C LEU A 61 -3.78 3.94 -7.86
N LEU A 62 -2.61 4.59 -7.89
CA LEU A 62 -1.86 4.90 -9.10
C LEU A 62 -0.83 3.81 -9.39
N THR A 63 0.03 3.50 -8.42
CA THR A 63 1.05 2.43 -8.54
C THR A 63 1.22 1.67 -7.23
N LYS A 64 1.68 0.42 -7.36
CA LYS A 64 2.01 -0.47 -6.25
C LYS A 64 3.30 -1.23 -6.56
N ALA A 65 4.17 -1.35 -5.57
CA ALA A 65 5.37 -2.17 -5.62
C ALA A 65 5.57 -2.87 -4.27
N GLN A 66 6.11 -4.09 -4.29
CA GLN A 66 6.44 -4.82 -3.06
C GLN A 66 7.81 -5.48 -3.17
N SER A 67 8.42 -5.70 -2.01
CA SER A 67 9.62 -6.51 -1.88
C SER A 67 9.48 -7.42 -0.67
N GLY A 68 9.65 -8.73 -0.88
CA GLY A 68 9.75 -9.71 0.19
C GLY A 68 8.49 -9.94 1.02
N LEU A 69 7.28 -9.67 0.49
CA LEU A 69 6.05 -10.06 1.19
C LEU A 69 5.83 -11.59 1.14
N GLU A 70 5.18 -12.13 2.17
CA GLU A 70 4.70 -13.52 2.29
C GLU A 70 3.18 -13.57 2.52
#